data_AF-A0A3A1X021-F1
#
_entry.id   AF-A0A3A1X021-F1
#
_cell.length_a   1.000
_cell.length_b   1.000
_cell.length_c   1.000
_cell.angle_alpha   90.00
_cell.angle_beta   90.00
_cell.angle_gamma   90.00
#
_symmetry.space_group_name_H-M   'P 1'
#
loop_
_entity.id
_entity.type
_entity.pdbx_description
1 polymer ?
#
loop_
_entity_poly.entity_id
_entity_poly.type
_entity_poly.pdbx_seq_one_letter_code
_entity_poly.pdbx_strand_id
1 'polypeptide(L)' 'MFSSKNCFNLVSEEEFYASIKNFDKSRLDEFTKKEQIILASFTINYENRDKDHFLPAQEKQAIELIEKWKSESNLTK' A
#
# COMPACT_ATOMS: atom_id res chain seq x y z
N MET A 1 20.89 6.52 13.91
CA MET A 1 20.79 6.95 12.49
C MET A 1 19.98 5.89 11.76
N PHE A 2 18.67 6.11 11.60
CA PHE A 2 17.80 5.18 10.87
C PHE A 2 17.94 5.46 9.37
N SER A 3 18.69 4.62 8.67
CA SER A 3 18.75 4.65 7.21
C SER A 3 17.53 3.92 6.65
N SER A 4 16.83 4.53 5.69
CA SER A 4 15.68 3.91 5.00
C SER A 4 16.03 2.55 4.36
N LYS A 5 17.31 2.31 4.06
CA LYS A 5 17.85 1.04 3.58
C LYS A 5 17.70 -0.13 4.56
N ASN A 6 17.52 0.11 5.85
CA ASN A 6 17.41 -0.94 6.86
C ASN A 6 15.96 -1.26 7.26
N CYS A 7 14.97 -0.42 6.93
CA CYS A 7 13.57 -0.71 7.29
C CYS A 7 12.99 -1.85 6.44
N PHE A 8 13.41 -1.96 5.17
CA PHE A 8 13.01 -3.03 4.26
C PHE A 8 13.74 -4.37 4.50
N ASN A 9 14.69 -4.44 5.43
CA ASN A 9 15.46 -5.65 5.72
C ASN A 9 14.89 -6.51 6.87
N LEU A 10 13.74 -6.12 7.45
CA LEU A 10 13.15 -6.82 8.60
C LEU A 10 11.96 -7.72 8.25
N VAL A 11 11.35 -7.52 7.08
CA VAL A 11 10.19 -8.28 6.58
C VAL A 11 10.29 -8.44 5.07
N SER A 12 9.87 -9.59 4.55
CA SER A 12 9.83 -9.81 3.10
C SER A 12 8.76 -8.93 2.44
N GLU A 13 8.85 -8.73 1.12
CA GLU A 13 7.82 -7.98 0.38
C GLU A 13 6.45 -8.65 0.45
N GLU A 14 6.42 -9.99 0.54
CA GLU A 14 5.22 -10.78 0.76
C GLU A 14 4.61 -10.52 2.14
N GLU A 15 5.42 -10.55 3.20
CA GLU A 15 4.99 -10.26 4.56
C GLU A 15 4.48 -8.82 4.70
N PHE A 16 5.15 -7.88 4.03
CA PHE A 16 4.72 -6.49 4.00
C PHE A 16 3.41 -6.33 3.22
N TYR A 17 3.26 -6.99 2.07
CA TYR A 17 2.01 -7.04 1.31
C TYR A 17 0.86 -7.63 2.15
N ALA A 18 1.08 -8.75 2.81
CA ALA A 18 0.11 -9.40 3.69
C ALA A 18 -0.29 -8.48 4.85
N SER A 19 0.66 -7.76 5.44
CA SER A 19 0.41 -6.76 6.48
C SER A 19 -0.48 -5.62 5.95
N ILE A 20 -0.23 -5.14 4.73
CA ILE A 20 -1.10 -4.14 4.10
C ILE A 20 -2.48 -4.73 3.86
N LYS A 21 -2.64 -5.94 3.32
CA LYS A 21 -3.96 -6.55 3.05
C LYS A 21 -4.78 -6.72 4.33
N ASN A 22 -4.14 -7.13 5.44
CA ASN A 22 -4.79 -7.39 6.73
C ASN A 22 -4.97 -6.13 7.60
N PHE A 23 -4.35 -5.00 7.24
CA PHE A 23 -4.49 -3.75 7.98
C PHE A 23 -5.93 -3.23 7.94
N ASP A 24 -6.45 -2.78 9.09
CA ASP A 24 -7.75 -2.14 9.20
C ASP A 24 -7.76 -0.79 8.48
N LYS A 25 -8.39 -0.76 7.29
CA LYS A 25 -8.42 0.42 6.42
C LYS A 25 -9.20 1.59 6.99
N SER A 26 -9.99 1.39 8.05
CA SER A 26 -10.67 2.50 8.74
C SER A 26 -9.68 3.46 9.41
N ARG A 27 -8.45 2.99 9.69
CA ARG A 27 -7.35 3.73 10.33
C ARG A 27 -6.34 4.31 9.33
N LEU A 28 -6.70 4.39 8.05
CA LEU A 28 -5.82 4.95 7.02
C LEU A 28 -5.45 6.42 7.30
N ASP A 29 -6.26 7.14 8.06
CA ASP A 29 -6.03 8.52 8.49
C ASP A 29 -4.88 8.68 9.50
N GLU A 30 -4.41 7.58 10.10
CA GLU A 30 -3.18 7.59 10.92
C GLU A 30 -1.91 7.84 10.10
N PHE A 31 -1.97 7.60 8.78
CA PHE A 31 -0.88 7.83 7.85
C PHE A 31 -1.02 9.17 7.15
N THR A 32 0.11 9.82 6.87
CA THR A 32 0.14 10.99 5.99
C THR A 32 -0.32 10.62 4.57
N LYS A 33 -0.78 11.61 3.80
CA LYS A 33 -1.16 11.41 2.38
C LYS A 33 -0.05 10.72 1.57
N LYS A 34 1.22 11.09 1.82
CA LYS A 34 2.37 10.51 1.14
C LYS A 34 2.55 9.03 1.50
N GLU A 35 2.40 8.67 2.78
CA GLU A 35 2.48 7.28 3.23
C GLU A 35 1.32 6.45 2.67
N GLN A 36 0.10 6.98 2.62
CA GLN A 36 -1.04 6.32 1.98
C GLN A 36 -0.74 6.01 0.50
N ILE A 37 -0.15 6.96 -0.25
CA ILE A 37 0.25 6.76 -1.65
C ILE A 37 1.34 5.69 -1.78
N ILE A 38 2.31 5.65 -0.86
CA ILE A 38 3.37 4.63 -0.85
C ILE A 38 2.77 3.23 -0.62
N LEU A 39 1.86 3.08 0.35
CA LEU A 39 1.20 1.79 0.65
C LEU A 39 0.33 1.30 -0.52
N ALA A 40 -0.44 2.20 -1.13
CA ALA A 40 -1.27 1.87 -2.29
C ALA A 40 -0.42 1.51 -3.51
N SER A 41 0.62 2.31 -3.80
CA SER A 41 1.56 2.02 -4.88
C SER A 41 2.25 0.67 -4.70
N PHE A 42 2.69 0.35 -3.48
CA PHE A 42 3.29 -0.94 -3.18
C PHE A 42 2.32 -2.10 -3.44
N THR A 43 1.08 -1.98 -2.98
CA THR A 43 0.03 -2.99 -3.19
C THR A 43 -0.20 -3.26 -4.68
N ILE A 44 -0.37 -2.20 -5.46
CA ILE A 44 -0.61 -2.29 -6.92
C ILE A 44 0.59 -2.93 -7.63
N ASN A 45 1.81 -2.49 -7.27
CA ASN A 45 3.02 -3.03 -7.87
C ASN A 45 3.20 -4.51 -7.54
N TYR A 46 2.92 -4.91 -6.31
CA TYR A 46 3.02 -6.30 -5.87
C TYR A 46 2.02 -7.20 -6.60
N GLU A 47 0.75 -6.77 -6.73
CA GLU A 47 -0.30 -7.51 -7.44
C GLU A 47 -0.06 -7.58 -8.97
N ASN A 48 0.76 -6.69 -9.53
CA ASN A 48 1.09 -6.66 -10.96
C ASN A 48 2.42 -7.35 -11.32
N ARG A 49 3.13 -7.98 -10.37
CA ARG A 49 4.44 -8.59 -10.61
C ARG A 49 4.47 -9.70 -11.65
N ASP A 50 3.39 -10.47 -11.76
CA ASP A 50 3.29 -11.59 -12.73
C ASP A 50 2.88 -11.14 -14.14
N LYS A 51 2.63 -9.85 -14.35
CA LYS A 51 2.35 -9.33 -15.69
C LYS A 51 3.70 -8.97 -16.30
N ASP A 52 4.06 -9.61 -17.42
CA ASP A 52 5.32 -9.48 -18.18
C ASP A 52 5.82 -8.04 -18.49
N HIS A 53 5.06 -7.02 -18.09
CA HIS A 53 5.45 -5.62 -18.09
C HIS A 53 5.23 -5.03 -16.69
N PHE A 54 6.31 -4.97 -15.91
CA PHE A 54 6.34 -4.17 -14.68
C PHE A 54 6.09 -2.70 -15.04
N LEU A 55 4.85 -2.26 -14.88
CA LEU A 55 4.48 -0.86 -14.97
C LEU A 55 4.31 -0.35 -13.54
N PRO A 56 5.19 0.56 -13.07
CA PRO A 56 5.02 1.13 -11.75
C PRO A 56 3.67 1.83 -11.65
N ALA A 57 2.99 1.63 -10.52
CA ALA A 57 1.73 2.25 -10.19
C ALA A 57 1.82 3.76 -10.43
N GLN A 58 0.93 4.26 -11.27
CA GLN A 58 0.80 5.70 -11.45
C GLN A 58 0.14 6.29 -10.21
N GLU A 59 0.50 7.52 -9.84
CA GLU A 59 -0.05 8.21 -8.65
C GLU A 59 -1.59 8.21 -8.65
N LYS A 60 -2.20 8.34 -9.83
CA LYS A 60 -3.66 8.25 -10.01
C LYS A 60 -4.24 6.91 -9.53
N GLN A 61 -3.62 5.78 -9.90
CA GLN A 61 -4.09 4.46 -9.50
C GLN A 61 -3.95 4.26 -7.98
N ALA A 62 -2.87 4.78 -7.39
CA ALA A 62 -2.69 4.77 -5.95
C ALA A 62 -3.79 5.58 -5.24
N ILE A 63 -4.16 6.74 -5.77
CA ILE A 63 -5.26 7.57 -5.24
C ILE A 63 -6.60 6.82 -5.34
N GLU A 64 -6.92 6.23 -6.49
CA GLU A 64 -8.15 5.46 -6.69
C GLU A 64 -8.26 4.28 -5.70
N LEU A 65 -7.14 3.59 -5.43
CA LEU A 65 -7.10 2.50 -4.44
C LEU A 65 -7.32 3.01 -3.01
N ILE A 66 -6.77 4.17 -2.66
CA ILE A 66 -6.99 4.79 -1.33
C ILE A 66 -8.47 5.15 -1.16
N GLU A 67 -9.11 5.71 -2.18
CA GLU A 67 -10.55 6.04 -2.13
C GLU A 67 -11.42 4.80 -1.97
N LYS A 68 -11.06 3.71 -2.65
CA LYS A 68 -11.72 2.41 -2.49
C LYS A 68 -11.60 1.89 -1.07
N TRP A 69 -10.39 1.84 -0.50
CA TRP A 69 -10.19 1.41 0.88
C TRP A 69 -10.96 2.25 1.90
N LYS A 70 -11.03 3.57 1.70
CA LYS A 70 -11.82 4.47 2.55
C LYS A 70 -13.32 4.21 2.40
N SER A 71 -13.79 3.89 1.20
CA SER A 71 -15.22 3.60 0.96
C SER A 71 -15.64 2.27 1.60
N GLU A 72 -14.83 1.22 1.42
CA GLU A 72 -15.08 -0.12 1.98
C GLU A 72 -15.07 -0.11 3.51
N SER A 73 -14.16 0.65 4.13
CA SER A 73 -14.09 0.77 5.60
C SER A 73 -15.21 1.60 6.23
N ASN A 74 -15.85 2.48 5.46
CA ASN A 74 -17.04 3.21 5.92
C ASN A 74 -18.33 2.39 5.80
N LEU A 75 -18.35 1.34 4.96
CA LEU A 75 -19.50 0.44 4.80
C LEU A 75 -19.60 -0.61 5.92
N THR A 76 -18.51 -0.83 6.66
CA THR A 76 -18.42 -1.77 7.79
C THR A 76 -18.64 -1.12 9.17
N LYS A 77 -19.05 0.15 9.21
CA LYS A 77 -19.38 0.89 10.44
C LYS A 77 -20.84 0.73 10.85
#